data_AF-A0A0N4YRD5-F1
#
_entry.id   AF-A0A0N4YRD5-F1
#
_cell.length_a   1.000
_cell.length_b   1.000
_cell.length_c   1.000
_cell.angle_alpha   90.00
_cell.angle_beta   90.00
_cell.angle_gamma   90.00
#
_symmetry.space_group_name_H-M   'P 1'
#
loop_
_entity.id
_entity.type
_entity.pdbx_description
1 polymer ?
#
loop_
_entity_poly.entity_id
_entity_poly.type
_entity_poly.pdbx_seq_one_letter_code
_entity_poly.pdbx_strand_id
1 'polypeptide(L)'
;MGNRLKKPNDQARLEKLGATCSLEDIGKQTIDGKERFFQFCFEAMEESGSLGLEELLIKNKDKFLADVDFTCISDSYWLGTTKPCLTHGLRGICSFAVEVTGIQQDLHSGVFGGVVHEPLSDLIWVMSQLTSVENRILIPGEDDLTREKIHGSGEKTVIPSKVIGKFSIRIVPGMRPEKIARGHLNQFLQKLFRPQLGHDALPWMADINDENFRAGARAMKLVHNVDPDYIREGCSIPITLTFQELTGKSVLLLPLGAADDMAHSQNEKINKVNYLQGVKTLLAYLLELGKV
;
A
#
# COMPACT_ATOMS: atom_id res chain seq x y z
N MET A 1 50.64 -6.15 9.32
CA MET A 1 49.17 -6.07 9.43
C MET A 1 48.73 -4.81 8.72
N GLY A 2 48.15 -4.97 7.52
CA GLY A 2 47.98 -3.91 6.53
C GLY A 2 46.99 -2.84 6.97
N ASN A 3 47.35 -1.59 6.67
CA ASN A 3 46.51 -0.40 6.73
C ASN A 3 45.16 -0.66 6.06
N ARG A 4 44.09 -0.75 6.86
CA ARG A 4 42.73 -0.54 6.35
C ARG A 4 42.63 0.91 5.92
N LEU A 5 42.63 1.14 4.61
CA LEU A 5 42.32 2.41 3.99
C LEU A 5 41.00 2.94 4.59
N LYS A 6 41.09 4.01 5.39
CA LYS A 6 39.92 4.78 5.80
C LYS A 6 39.30 5.34 4.52
N LYS A 7 38.20 4.74 4.07
CA LYS A 7 37.36 5.25 2.97
C LYS A 7 36.98 6.72 3.31
N PRO A 8 36.80 7.61 2.32
CA PRO A 8 36.27 8.95 2.56
C PRO A 8 34.99 8.85 3.41
N ASN A 9 34.85 9.69 4.43
CA ASN A 9 33.67 9.72 5.31
C ASN A 9 32.40 9.64 4.44
N ASP A 10 31.54 8.63 4.61
CA ASP A 10 30.34 8.42 3.79
C ASP A 10 29.46 9.69 3.74
N GLN A 11 29.50 10.50 4.80
CA GLN A 11 28.92 11.84 4.87
C GLN A 11 29.46 12.80 3.80
N ALA A 12 30.78 12.88 3.64
CA ALA A 12 31.42 13.71 2.63
C ALA A 12 31.14 13.18 1.21
N ARG A 13 30.92 11.86 1.06
CA ARG A 13 30.50 11.26 -0.20
C ARG A 13 29.06 11.65 -0.56
N LEU A 14 28.14 11.60 0.40
CA LEU A 14 26.75 12.04 0.21
C LEU A 14 26.64 13.54 -0.07
N GLU A 15 27.42 14.36 0.61
CA GLU A 15 27.51 15.80 0.34
C GLU A 15 28.03 16.10 -1.07
N LYS A 16 29.00 15.31 -1.55
CA LYS A 16 29.56 15.43 -2.90
C LYS A 16 28.62 14.90 -3.99
N LEU A 17 27.79 13.89 -3.69
CA LEU A 17 26.83 13.31 -4.64
C LEU A 17 25.62 14.22 -4.90
N GLY A 18 25.28 15.11 -3.95
CA GLY A 18 24.33 16.21 -4.19
C GLY A 18 22.95 15.79 -4.71
N ALA A 19 22.15 16.76 -5.16
CA ALA A 19 20.83 16.52 -5.77
C ALA A 19 20.91 16.13 -7.26
N THR A 20 22.11 16.02 -7.82
CA THR A 20 22.38 15.74 -9.24
C THR A 20 22.97 14.36 -9.47
N CYS A 21 23.06 13.51 -8.44
CA CYS A 21 23.55 12.14 -8.57
C CYS A 21 22.63 11.35 -9.52
N SER A 22 23.17 10.95 -10.66
CA SER A 22 22.49 10.03 -11.57
C SER A 22 22.60 8.59 -11.07
N LEU A 23 21.70 7.71 -11.52
CA LEU A 23 21.85 6.26 -11.32
C LEU A 23 23.16 5.75 -11.93
N GLU A 24 23.71 6.40 -12.95
CA GLU A 24 25.01 6.05 -13.54
C GLU A 24 26.18 6.34 -12.59
N ASP A 25 26.08 7.40 -11.77
CA ASP A 25 27.07 7.74 -10.74
C ASP A 25 27.12 6.70 -9.60
N ILE A 26 26.05 5.92 -9.44
CA ILE A 26 25.90 4.84 -8.44
C ILE A 26 26.17 3.47 -9.10
N GLY A 27 25.67 3.26 -10.31
CA GLY A 27 25.63 1.99 -11.05
C GLY A 27 26.98 1.52 -11.57
N LYS A 28 28.03 2.34 -11.49
CA LYS A 28 29.41 1.94 -11.78
C LYS A 28 30.30 1.89 -10.53
N GLN A 29 29.71 1.80 -9.34
CA GLN A 29 30.51 1.69 -8.13
C GLN A 29 30.82 0.23 -7.81
N THR A 30 32.00 -0.23 -8.24
CA THR A 30 32.66 -1.39 -7.65
C THR A 30 33.04 -1.03 -6.22
N ILE A 31 32.21 -1.41 -5.25
CA ILE A 31 32.56 -1.31 -3.83
C ILE A 31 33.05 -2.70 -3.41
N ASP A 32 34.32 -2.78 -3.02
CA ASP A 32 34.98 -4.00 -2.56
C ASP A 32 35.04 -5.15 -3.60
N GLY A 33 35.12 -4.81 -4.89
CA GLY A 33 35.38 -5.77 -5.97
C GLY A 33 34.14 -6.49 -6.54
N LYS A 34 32.93 -6.18 -6.04
CA LYS A 34 31.67 -6.72 -6.57
C LYS A 34 30.95 -5.68 -7.43
N GLU A 35 30.55 -6.05 -8.64
CA GLU A 35 29.59 -5.28 -9.43
C GLU A 35 28.21 -5.39 -8.79
N ARG A 36 27.47 -4.28 -8.76
CA ARG A 36 26.13 -4.20 -8.18
C ARG A 36 25.14 -3.93 -9.31
N PHE A 37 24.09 -4.73 -9.40
CA PHE A 37 23.06 -4.58 -10.42
C PHE A 37 21.77 -4.09 -9.80
N PHE A 38 21.18 -3.05 -10.39
CA PHE A 38 19.86 -2.55 -10.02
C PHE A 38 18.85 -3.08 -11.01
N GLN A 39 17.80 -3.72 -10.50
CA GLN A 39 16.66 -4.15 -11.29
C GLN A 39 15.45 -3.32 -10.90
N PHE A 40 14.87 -2.64 -11.88
CA PHE A 40 13.71 -1.78 -11.68
C PHE A 40 12.45 -2.49 -12.17
N CYS A 41 11.45 -2.55 -11.30
CA CYS A 41 10.10 -2.98 -11.64
C CYS A 41 9.17 -1.79 -11.38
N PHE A 42 8.85 -1.05 -12.44
CA PHE A 42 7.87 0.03 -12.40
C PHE A 42 6.59 -0.45 -13.05
N GLU A 43 5.47 -0.17 -12.40
CA GLU A 43 4.13 -0.53 -12.86
C GLU A 43 3.22 0.71 -12.79
N ALA A 44 2.01 0.63 -13.33
CA ALA A 44 1.10 1.78 -13.46
C ALA A 44 -0.36 1.45 -13.16
N MET A 45 -0.61 0.27 -12.58
CA MET A 45 -1.92 -0.25 -12.22
C MET A 45 -2.07 -0.42 -10.70
N GLU A 46 -1.12 0.00 -9.86
CA GLU A 46 -1.17 -0.11 -8.39
C GLU A 46 -2.50 0.43 -7.84
N GLU A 47 -2.84 1.65 -8.24
CA GLU A 47 -4.10 2.34 -7.89
C GLU A 47 -5.37 1.70 -8.47
N SER A 48 -5.21 0.65 -9.27
CA SER A 48 -6.25 -0.14 -9.91
C SER A 48 -6.06 -1.65 -9.67
N GLY A 49 -5.31 -2.02 -8.63
CA GLY A 49 -5.14 -3.40 -8.15
C GLY A 49 -4.00 -4.18 -8.78
N SER A 50 -2.99 -3.52 -9.35
CA SER A 50 -1.77 -4.12 -9.92
C SER A 50 -2.03 -5.23 -10.97
N LEU A 51 -3.08 -5.05 -11.78
CA LEU A 51 -3.57 -6.09 -12.70
C LEU A 51 -2.46 -6.58 -13.65
N GLY A 52 -2.21 -7.90 -13.64
CA GLY A 52 -1.25 -8.58 -14.51
C GLY A 52 0.21 -8.53 -14.03
N LEU A 53 0.55 -7.72 -13.02
CA LEU A 53 1.93 -7.64 -12.52
C LEU A 53 2.35 -8.94 -11.83
N GLU A 54 1.50 -9.48 -10.97
CA GLU A 54 1.77 -10.74 -10.26
C GLU A 54 2.00 -11.90 -11.25
N GLU A 55 1.11 -12.07 -12.22
CA GLU A 55 1.24 -13.10 -13.27
C GLU A 55 2.56 -12.95 -14.05
N LEU A 56 2.93 -11.71 -14.38
CA LEU A 56 4.18 -11.41 -15.08
C LEU A 56 5.40 -11.76 -14.23
N LEU A 57 5.39 -11.44 -12.94
CA LEU A 57 6.49 -11.73 -12.02
C LEU A 57 6.63 -13.24 -11.76
N ILE A 58 5.50 -13.97 -11.62
CA ILE A 58 5.50 -15.43 -11.53
C ILE A 58 6.15 -16.03 -12.78
N LYS A 59 5.74 -15.59 -13.97
CA LYS A 59 6.26 -16.09 -15.25
C LYS A 59 7.75 -15.81 -15.45
N ASN A 60 8.27 -14.75 -14.82
CA ASN A 60 9.66 -14.33 -14.95
C ASN A 60 10.47 -14.53 -13.65
N LYS A 61 9.98 -15.32 -12.69
CA LYS A 61 10.66 -15.55 -11.41
C LYS A 61 12.08 -16.05 -11.60
N ASP A 62 12.26 -17.09 -12.41
CA ASP A 62 13.60 -17.69 -12.67
C ASP A 62 14.43 -16.93 -13.70
N LYS A 63 14.01 -15.72 -14.08
CA LYS A 63 14.73 -14.85 -15.03
C LYS A 63 14.95 -13.48 -14.42
N PHE A 64 13.90 -12.67 -14.39
CA PHE A 64 13.96 -11.29 -13.91
C PHE A 64 14.23 -11.23 -12.41
N LEU A 65 13.74 -12.19 -11.61
CA LEU A 65 13.92 -12.19 -10.16
C LEU A 65 15.02 -13.15 -9.65
N ALA A 66 15.72 -13.85 -10.54
CA ALA A 66 16.62 -14.95 -10.16
C ALA A 66 17.79 -14.50 -9.27
N ASP A 67 18.36 -13.33 -9.57
CA ASP A 67 19.54 -12.79 -8.90
C ASP A 67 19.20 -11.64 -7.93
N VAL A 68 17.94 -11.50 -7.53
CA VAL A 68 17.51 -10.49 -6.57
C VAL A 68 17.87 -10.96 -5.16
N ASP A 69 18.69 -10.19 -4.46
CA ASP A 69 19.04 -10.43 -3.05
C ASP A 69 18.22 -9.58 -2.06
N PHE A 70 17.81 -8.39 -2.48
CA PHE A 70 17.05 -7.45 -1.66
C PHE A 70 15.98 -6.76 -2.52
N THR A 71 14.82 -6.54 -1.93
CA THR A 71 13.77 -5.71 -2.54
C THR A 71 13.53 -4.47 -1.68
N CYS A 72 13.40 -3.31 -2.33
CA CYS A 72 13.06 -2.05 -1.70
C CYS A 72 11.91 -1.40 -2.46
N ILE A 73 10.90 -0.94 -1.74
CA ILE A 73 9.76 -0.19 -2.27
C ILE A 73 9.70 1.15 -1.54
N SER A 74 9.59 2.24 -2.29
CA SER A 74 9.43 3.59 -1.73
C SER A 74 8.07 4.13 -2.15
N ASP A 75 7.04 3.69 -1.43
CA ASP A 75 5.64 4.02 -1.70
C ASP A 75 4.85 4.16 -0.38
N SER A 76 5.45 4.88 0.56
CA SER A 76 4.94 4.98 1.93
C SER A 76 5.30 6.32 2.57
N TYR A 77 4.68 6.58 3.72
CA TYR A 77 4.83 7.83 4.46
C TYR A 77 5.37 7.59 5.87
N TRP A 78 6.03 8.59 6.43
CA TRP A 78 6.32 8.60 7.86
C TRP A 78 5.02 8.64 8.68
N LEU A 79 5.07 8.11 9.90
CA LEU A 79 3.94 8.15 10.83
C LEU A 79 3.58 9.58 11.27
N GLY A 80 4.57 10.46 11.29
CA GLY A 80 4.42 11.89 11.57
C GLY A 80 5.15 12.74 10.54
N THR A 81 5.41 14.00 10.89
CA THR A 81 6.06 14.97 9.98
C THR A 81 7.52 15.25 10.34
N THR A 82 8.01 14.72 11.47
CA THR A 82 9.30 15.12 12.04
C THR A 82 10.32 14.01 12.16
N LYS A 83 9.89 12.75 12.28
CA LYS A 83 10.78 11.61 12.51
C LYS A 83 10.61 10.57 11.39
N PRO A 84 11.71 10.08 10.79
CA PRO A 84 11.65 9.05 9.76
C PRO A 84 11.20 7.71 10.32
N CYS A 85 10.64 6.89 9.44
CA CYS A 85 10.18 5.54 9.75
C CYS A 85 10.72 4.53 8.75
N LEU A 86 10.71 3.25 9.12
CA LEU A 86 10.82 2.11 8.21
C LEU A 86 9.58 1.26 8.35
N THR A 87 8.93 0.96 7.22
CA THR A 87 7.69 0.19 7.25
C THR A 87 8.00 -1.29 7.07
N HIS A 88 7.50 -2.10 8.00
CA HIS A 88 7.74 -3.55 8.02
C HIS A 88 6.45 -4.38 7.98
N GLY A 89 5.31 -3.72 7.77
CA GLY A 89 4.06 -4.42 7.55
C GLY A 89 2.98 -3.52 6.99
N LEU A 90 2.10 -4.13 6.19
CA LEU A 90 0.95 -3.51 5.57
C LEU A 90 -0.31 -4.32 5.89
N ARG A 91 -1.45 -3.65 5.97
CA ARG A 91 -2.73 -4.36 5.95
C ARG A 91 -2.98 -4.91 4.54
N GLY A 92 -3.77 -5.96 4.45
CA GLY A 92 -4.39 -6.35 3.19
C GLY A 92 -5.67 -5.54 2.95
N ILE A 93 -6.33 -5.81 1.83
CA ILE A 93 -7.61 -5.20 1.49
C ILE A 93 -8.54 -6.22 0.85
N CYS A 94 -9.83 -6.08 1.08
CA CYS A 94 -10.88 -6.69 0.28
C CYS A 94 -11.88 -5.60 -0.08
N SER A 95 -12.05 -5.33 -1.37
CA SER A 95 -13.04 -4.37 -1.86
C SER A 95 -14.30 -5.09 -2.31
N PHE A 96 -15.46 -4.51 -2.03
CA PHE A 96 -16.76 -5.09 -2.32
C PHE A 96 -17.66 -4.06 -2.99
N ALA A 97 -18.51 -4.56 -3.90
CA ALA A 97 -19.63 -3.82 -4.46
C ALA A 97 -20.94 -4.53 -4.11
N VAL A 98 -21.92 -3.77 -3.62
CA VAL A 98 -23.29 -4.23 -3.40
C VAL A 98 -24.17 -3.53 -4.40
N GLU A 99 -24.75 -4.31 -5.29
CA GLU A 99 -25.74 -3.83 -6.26
C GLU A 99 -27.15 -4.11 -5.73
N VAL A 100 -27.96 -3.05 -5.72
CA VAL A 100 -29.40 -3.15 -5.47
C VAL A 100 -30.14 -2.68 -6.71
N THR A 101 -30.97 -3.56 -7.25
CA THR A 101 -31.78 -3.30 -8.44
C THR A 101 -33.23 -3.58 -8.10
N GLY A 102 -34.13 -2.65 -8.39
CA GLY A 102 -35.56 -2.79 -8.12
C GLY A 102 -36.38 -2.62 -9.40
N ILE A 103 -36.77 -1.38 -9.63
CA ILE A 103 -37.55 -0.93 -10.79
C ILE A 103 -36.71 -0.90 -12.07
N GLN A 104 -37.33 -1.17 -13.24
CA GLN A 104 -36.61 -1.31 -14.52
C GLN A 104 -36.03 0.01 -15.06
N GLN A 105 -36.55 1.15 -14.62
CA GLN A 105 -36.12 2.49 -15.04
C GLN A 105 -36.30 3.47 -13.90
N ASP A 106 -35.55 4.57 -13.95
CA ASP A 106 -35.67 5.65 -12.97
C ASP A 106 -37.10 6.21 -12.94
N LEU A 107 -37.60 6.50 -11.74
CA LEU A 107 -38.95 7.02 -11.54
C LEU A 107 -38.95 8.42 -10.92
N HIS A 108 -40.00 9.18 -11.21
CA HIS A 108 -40.21 10.49 -10.58
C HIS A 108 -40.60 10.32 -9.10
N SER A 109 -39.73 10.75 -8.18
CA SER A 109 -39.92 10.51 -6.74
C SER A 109 -41.22 11.08 -6.17
N GLY A 110 -41.71 12.23 -6.65
CA GLY A 110 -42.98 12.79 -6.18
C GLY A 110 -44.23 11.99 -6.59
N VAL A 111 -44.16 11.18 -7.65
CA VAL A 111 -45.29 10.38 -8.15
C VAL A 111 -45.29 8.98 -7.54
N PHE A 112 -44.09 8.41 -7.38
CA PHE A 112 -43.92 7.01 -6.98
C PHE A 112 -43.38 6.83 -5.56
N GLY A 113 -42.99 7.92 -4.88
CA GLY A 113 -42.47 7.91 -3.53
C GLY A 113 -43.48 7.35 -2.54
N GLY A 114 -43.05 6.38 -1.73
CA GLY A 114 -43.91 5.66 -0.78
C GLY A 114 -44.81 4.58 -1.39
N VAL A 115 -44.78 4.37 -2.72
CA VAL A 115 -45.56 3.33 -3.40
C VAL A 115 -44.69 2.16 -3.85
N VAL A 116 -43.42 2.42 -4.17
CA VAL A 116 -42.45 1.40 -4.60
C VAL A 116 -41.37 1.18 -3.55
N HIS A 117 -40.79 -0.02 -3.53
CA HIS A 117 -39.55 -0.26 -2.79
C HIS A 117 -38.39 0.41 -3.52
N GLU A 118 -37.70 1.32 -2.83
CA GLU A 118 -36.65 2.15 -3.42
C GLU A 118 -35.27 1.51 -3.23
N PRO A 119 -34.52 1.21 -4.32
CA PRO A 119 -33.20 0.59 -4.22
C PRO A 119 -32.20 1.35 -3.33
N LEU A 120 -32.31 2.68 -3.28
CA LEU A 120 -31.46 3.52 -2.45
C LEU A 120 -31.70 3.30 -0.94
N SER A 121 -32.95 3.13 -0.52
CA SER A 121 -33.29 2.89 0.89
C SER A 121 -32.70 1.56 1.37
N ASP A 122 -32.84 0.52 0.55
CA ASP A 122 -32.25 -0.80 0.80
C ASP A 122 -30.72 -0.74 0.87
N LEU A 123 -30.08 -0.01 -0.06
CA LEU A 123 -28.63 0.15 -0.04
C LEU A 123 -28.14 0.86 1.23
N ILE A 124 -28.79 1.96 1.63
CA ILE A 124 -28.46 2.68 2.87
C ILE A 124 -28.59 1.76 4.07
N TRP A 125 -29.67 0.97 4.12
CA TRP A 125 -29.86 0.00 5.19
C TRP A 125 -28.72 -1.03 5.21
N VAL A 126 -28.35 -1.64 4.07
CA VAL A 126 -27.23 -2.59 3.99
C VAL A 126 -25.93 -1.99 4.51
N MET A 127 -25.59 -0.80 4.04
CA MET A 127 -24.35 -0.14 4.44
C MET A 127 -24.36 0.16 5.95
N SER A 128 -25.51 0.55 6.52
CA SER A 128 -25.66 0.72 7.97
C SER A 128 -25.46 -0.55 8.80
N GLN A 129 -25.55 -1.73 8.19
CA GLN A 129 -25.32 -3.01 8.87
C GLN A 129 -23.85 -3.43 8.88
N LEU A 130 -22.95 -2.73 8.18
CA LEU A 130 -21.52 -3.09 8.13
C LEU A 130 -20.75 -2.55 9.34
N THR A 131 -21.14 -1.38 9.85
CA THR A 131 -20.45 -0.69 10.95
C THR A 131 -21.42 -0.11 11.99
N SER A 132 -20.98 -0.07 13.25
CA SER A 132 -21.65 0.70 14.30
C SER A 132 -21.28 2.17 14.22
N VAL A 133 -22.06 3.02 14.90
CA VAL A 133 -21.74 4.46 15.04
C VAL A 133 -20.41 4.73 15.76
N GLU A 134 -19.94 3.79 16.60
CA GLU A 134 -18.58 3.83 17.19
C GLU A 134 -17.47 3.22 16.30
N ASN A 135 -17.70 3.03 15.00
CA ASN A 135 -16.76 2.41 14.04
C ASN A 135 -16.34 0.96 14.37
N ARG A 136 -17.22 0.18 15.03
CA ARG A 136 -17.01 -1.27 15.19
C ARG A 136 -17.62 -2.01 14.01
N ILE A 137 -16.94 -3.06 13.56
CA ILE A 137 -17.46 -3.92 12.50
C ILE A 137 -18.54 -4.82 13.07
N LEU A 138 -19.66 -4.90 12.35
CA LEU A 138 -20.81 -5.73 12.72
C LEU A 138 -20.83 -7.07 11.96
N ILE A 139 -19.90 -7.27 11.03
CA ILE A 139 -19.71 -8.54 10.32
C ILE A 139 -19.19 -9.57 11.33
N PRO A 140 -19.94 -10.67 11.59
CA PRO A 140 -19.52 -11.66 12.58
C PRO A 140 -18.14 -12.23 12.26
N GLY A 141 -17.25 -12.27 13.25
CA GLY A 141 -15.93 -12.89 13.13
C GLY A 141 -14.80 -11.99 12.61
N GLU A 142 -15.05 -10.69 12.40
CA GLU A 142 -14.03 -9.73 11.94
C GLU A 142 -13.88 -8.53 12.89
N ASP A 143 -12.67 -8.29 13.39
CA ASP A 143 -12.33 -7.16 14.26
C ASP A 143 -11.27 -6.25 13.59
N ASP A 144 -11.47 -5.75 12.35
CA ASP A 144 -10.63 -4.65 11.86
C ASP A 144 -11.14 -3.84 10.64
N LEU A 145 -11.04 -2.51 10.78
CA LEU A 145 -11.66 -1.38 10.06
C LEU A 145 -12.15 -1.56 8.60
N THR A 146 -13.38 -1.09 8.35
CA THR A 146 -14.02 -0.88 7.04
C THR A 146 -13.96 0.59 6.60
N ARG A 147 -14.00 0.84 5.29
CA ARG A 147 -14.24 2.18 4.70
C ARG A 147 -15.39 2.11 3.71
N GLU A 148 -16.32 3.06 3.79
CA GLU A 148 -17.52 3.12 2.97
C GLU A 148 -17.50 4.36 2.08
N LYS A 149 -17.96 4.24 0.82
CA LYS A 149 -18.10 5.38 -0.09
C LYS A 149 -19.40 5.25 -0.89
N ILE A 150 -20.28 6.24 -0.74
CA ILE A 150 -21.48 6.42 -1.57
C ILE A 150 -21.24 7.62 -2.49
N HIS A 151 -21.47 7.45 -3.78
CA HIS A 151 -21.28 8.52 -4.77
C HIS A 151 -22.63 9.11 -5.21
N GLY A 152 -22.75 10.45 -5.18
CA GLY A 152 -23.85 11.21 -5.79
C GLY A 152 -23.83 12.68 -5.33
N SER A 153 -23.59 13.63 -6.23
CA SER A 153 -23.70 15.07 -5.93
C SER A 153 -24.76 15.71 -6.82
N GLY A 154 -25.68 16.46 -6.22
CA GLY A 154 -26.73 17.22 -6.88
C GLY A 154 -28.12 16.92 -6.32
N GLU A 155 -29.01 17.91 -6.34
CA GLU A 155 -30.43 17.70 -6.01
C GLU A 155 -31.14 17.16 -7.27
N LYS A 156 -31.69 15.95 -7.17
CA LYS A 156 -32.49 15.35 -8.25
C LYS A 156 -33.63 14.54 -7.64
N THR A 157 -34.86 14.88 -8.01
CA THR A 157 -36.09 14.25 -7.51
C THR A 157 -36.38 12.91 -8.20
N VAL A 158 -35.45 11.96 -8.13
CA VAL A 158 -35.51 10.67 -8.83
C VAL A 158 -35.40 9.50 -7.86
N ILE A 159 -36.17 8.43 -8.10
CA ILE A 159 -35.95 7.11 -7.50
C ILE A 159 -35.08 6.33 -8.50
N PRO A 160 -33.83 5.98 -8.14
CA PRO A 160 -32.95 5.25 -9.05
C PRO A 160 -33.42 3.81 -9.25
N SER A 161 -33.37 3.34 -10.49
CA SER A 161 -33.61 1.94 -10.85
C SER A 161 -32.61 0.95 -10.26
N LYS A 162 -31.37 1.42 -10.14
CA LYS A 162 -30.22 0.66 -9.70
C LYS A 162 -29.26 1.55 -8.95
N VAL A 163 -28.71 1.03 -7.86
CA VAL A 163 -27.65 1.67 -7.07
C VAL A 163 -26.54 0.67 -6.77
N ILE A 164 -25.30 1.17 -6.70
CA ILE A 164 -24.13 0.37 -6.35
C ILE A 164 -23.42 1.07 -5.20
N GLY A 165 -23.43 0.46 -4.02
CA GLY A 165 -22.57 0.87 -2.90
C GLY A 165 -21.23 0.17 -2.99
N LYS A 166 -20.16 0.89 -2.63
CA LYS A 166 -18.81 0.35 -2.57
C LYS A 166 -18.25 0.50 -1.17
N PHE A 167 -17.65 -0.56 -0.67
CA PHE A 167 -16.93 -0.54 0.61
C PHE A 167 -15.69 -1.42 0.54
N SER A 168 -14.78 -1.26 1.48
CA SER A 168 -13.63 -2.14 1.63
C SER A 168 -13.39 -2.51 3.08
N ILE A 169 -12.76 -3.65 3.29
CA ILE A 169 -12.31 -4.17 4.59
C ILE A 169 -10.79 -4.21 4.54
N ARG A 170 -10.11 -3.61 5.52
CA ARG A 170 -8.66 -3.79 5.68
C ARG A 170 -8.41 -5.02 6.53
N ILE A 171 -7.57 -5.92 6.04
CA ILE A 171 -7.36 -7.23 6.69
C ILE A 171 -5.96 -7.31 7.32
N VAL A 172 -5.82 -8.09 8.39
CA VAL A 172 -4.57 -8.27 9.14
C VAL A 172 -4.10 -9.73 9.09
N PRO A 173 -2.84 -10.04 9.46
CA PRO A 173 -2.33 -11.41 9.40
C PRO A 173 -3.25 -12.43 10.09
N GLY A 174 -3.55 -13.53 9.40
CA GLY A 174 -4.49 -14.56 9.84
C GLY A 174 -5.85 -14.51 9.14
N MET A 175 -6.24 -13.36 8.58
CA MET A 175 -7.44 -13.20 7.76
C MET A 175 -7.16 -13.57 6.29
N ARG A 176 -8.19 -14.01 5.56
CA ARG A 176 -8.08 -14.36 4.13
C ARG A 176 -9.27 -13.82 3.32
N PRO A 177 -9.06 -13.17 2.16
CA PRO A 177 -10.13 -12.60 1.33
C PRO A 177 -11.26 -13.57 1.02
N GLU A 178 -10.94 -14.82 0.66
CA GLU A 178 -11.93 -15.82 0.30
C GLU A 178 -12.83 -16.22 1.47
N LYS A 179 -12.32 -16.19 2.70
CA LYS A 179 -13.11 -16.50 3.91
C LYS A 179 -14.03 -15.34 4.28
N ILE A 180 -13.55 -14.11 4.16
CA ILE A 180 -14.34 -12.90 4.41
C ILE A 180 -15.49 -12.81 3.39
N ALA A 181 -15.16 -12.96 2.09
CA ALA A 181 -16.12 -12.86 1.00
C ALA A 181 -17.15 -13.99 1.02
N ARG A 182 -16.72 -15.26 1.14
CA ARG A 182 -17.62 -16.43 1.03
C ARG A 182 -18.26 -16.85 2.35
N GLY A 183 -17.62 -16.56 3.48
CA GLY A 183 -18.07 -16.94 4.81
C GLY A 183 -18.96 -15.86 5.41
N HIS A 184 -18.35 -14.92 6.12
CA HIS A 184 -19.06 -14.01 7.02
C HIS A 184 -19.98 -13.03 6.27
N LEU A 185 -19.48 -12.38 5.22
CA LEU A 185 -20.26 -11.37 4.50
C LEU A 185 -21.42 -12.00 3.73
N ASN A 186 -21.17 -13.15 3.10
CA ASN A 186 -22.20 -13.91 2.44
C ASN A 186 -23.22 -14.45 3.45
N GLN A 187 -22.84 -15.06 4.58
CA GLN A 187 -23.83 -15.50 5.57
C GLN A 187 -24.66 -14.34 6.15
N PHE A 188 -24.05 -13.17 6.31
CA PHE A 188 -24.69 -11.97 6.82
C PHE A 188 -25.68 -11.35 5.81
N LEU A 189 -25.29 -11.27 4.53
CA LEU A 189 -26.05 -10.55 3.49
C LEU A 189 -26.80 -11.45 2.49
N GLN A 190 -26.51 -12.75 2.40
CA GLN A 190 -27.02 -13.66 1.33
C GLN A 190 -28.53 -13.69 1.19
N LYS A 191 -29.26 -13.41 2.27
CA LYS A 191 -30.74 -13.41 2.24
C LYS A 191 -31.30 -12.24 1.46
N LEU A 192 -30.53 -11.18 1.26
CA LEU A 192 -31.01 -9.90 0.73
C LEU A 192 -30.12 -9.37 -0.42
N PHE A 193 -28.81 -9.65 -0.42
CA PHE A 193 -27.86 -9.11 -1.40
C PHE A 193 -26.73 -10.09 -1.74
N ARG A 194 -26.16 -9.95 -2.94
CA ARG A 194 -24.95 -10.67 -3.37
C ARG A 194 -23.79 -9.69 -3.50
N PRO A 195 -22.94 -9.53 -2.47
CA PRO A 195 -21.75 -8.71 -2.58
C PRO A 195 -20.80 -9.32 -3.61
N GLN A 196 -20.28 -8.48 -4.49
CA GLN A 196 -19.26 -8.85 -5.48
C GLN A 196 -17.90 -8.43 -4.95
N LEU A 197 -16.97 -9.38 -4.85
CA LEU A 197 -15.58 -9.10 -4.54
C LEU A 197 -14.93 -8.41 -5.74
N GLY A 198 -14.32 -7.26 -5.49
CA GLY A 198 -13.52 -6.50 -6.46
C GLY A 198 -12.05 -6.88 -6.38
N HIS A 199 -11.19 -5.90 -6.11
CA HIS A 199 -9.78 -6.10 -5.79
C HIS A 199 -9.59 -6.61 -4.36
N ASP A 200 -8.64 -7.53 -4.17
CA ASP A 200 -8.13 -7.94 -2.88
C ASP A 200 -6.60 -8.05 -2.86
N ALA A 201 -6.04 -8.00 -1.66
CA ALA A 201 -4.63 -8.25 -1.40
C ALA A 201 -4.44 -8.77 0.02
N LEU A 202 -3.50 -9.69 0.20
CA LEU A 202 -3.13 -10.22 1.51
C LEU A 202 -2.32 -9.20 2.33
N PRO A 203 -2.37 -9.26 3.67
CA PRO A 203 -1.50 -8.47 4.52
C PRO A 203 -0.05 -8.94 4.38
N TRP A 204 0.88 -8.01 4.59
CA TRP A 204 2.31 -8.29 4.49
C TRP A 204 3.02 -7.93 5.81
N MET A 205 4.03 -8.71 6.16
CA MET A 205 4.91 -8.51 7.31
C MET A 205 6.32 -8.99 6.93
N ALA A 206 7.33 -8.22 7.30
CA ALA A 206 8.74 -8.56 7.15
C ALA A 206 9.44 -8.74 8.50
N ASP A 207 10.59 -9.44 8.47
CA ASP A 207 11.50 -9.53 9.61
C ASP A 207 12.39 -8.30 9.70
N ILE A 208 12.17 -7.48 10.72
CA ILE A 208 12.94 -6.26 10.98
C ILE A 208 14.40 -6.52 11.36
N ASN A 209 14.77 -7.77 11.66
CA ASN A 209 16.13 -8.15 12.00
C ASN A 209 16.98 -8.45 10.76
N ASP A 210 16.38 -8.53 9.57
CA ASP A 210 17.09 -8.75 8.31
C ASP A 210 18.07 -7.61 8.01
N GLU A 211 19.14 -7.93 7.30
CA GLU A 211 20.17 -6.95 6.96
C GLU A 211 19.65 -5.85 6.03
N ASN A 212 18.60 -6.12 5.25
CA ASN A 212 17.89 -5.11 4.45
C ASN A 212 17.35 -3.97 5.34
N PHE A 213 16.65 -4.31 6.43
CA PHE A 213 16.13 -3.33 7.39
C PHE A 213 17.24 -2.61 8.16
N ARG A 214 18.31 -3.31 8.52
CA ARG A 214 19.46 -2.69 9.19
C ARG A 214 20.17 -1.70 8.28
N ALA A 215 20.33 -2.01 6.99
CA ALA A 215 20.87 -1.08 6.00
C ALA A 215 19.98 0.16 5.85
N GLY A 216 18.66 -0.03 5.75
CA GLY A 216 17.68 1.07 5.76
C GLY A 216 17.79 1.95 7.00
N ALA A 217 17.95 1.34 8.18
CA ALA A 217 18.04 2.08 9.44
C ALA A 217 19.34 2.89 9.55
N ARG A 218 20.48 2.30 9.15
CA ARG A 218 21.76 3.01 9.07
C ARG A 218 21.69 4.19 8.09
N ALA A 219 21.04 4.01 6.94
CA ALA A 219 20.85 5.04 5.95
C ALA A 219 19.98 6.21 6.46
N MET A 220 18.84 5.89 7.07
CA MET A 220 17.96 6.88 7.71
C MET A 220 18.71 7.67 8.80
N LYS A 221 19.46 6.96 9.67
CA LYS A 221 20.26 7.61 10.72
C LYS A 221 21.34 8.52 10.15
N LEU A 222 22.02 8.10 9.10
CA LEU A 222 23.08 8.89 8.45
C LEU A 222 22.54 10.20 7.87
N VAL A 223 21.34 10.18 7.28
CA VAL A 223 20.75 11.36 6.62
C VAL A 223 19.98 12.25 7.59
N HIS A 224 19.22 11.66 8.51
CA HIS A 224 18.30 12.38 9.40
C HIS A 224 18.85 12.56 10.82
N ASN A 225 20.01 11.99 11.14
CA ASN A 225 20.69 12.07 12.43
C ASN A 225 19.85 11.54 13.63
N VAL A 226 18.87 10.68 13.35
CA VAL A 226 18.02 10.02 14.34
C VAL A 226 17.74 8.59 13.90
N ASP A 227 17.60 7.67 14.85
CA ASP A 227 17.15 6.32 14.52
C ASP A 227 15.68 6.35 14.06
N PRO A 228 15.32 5.65 12.96
CA PRO A 228 13.94 5.62 12.50
C PRO A 228 13.07 4.76 13.41
N ASP A 229 11.77 5.05 13.43
CA ASP A 229 10.79 4.14 14.04
C ASP A 229 10.43 3.01 13.08
N TYR A 230 10.27 1.80 13.60
CA TYR A 230 9.76 0.66 12.83
C TYR A 230 8.24 0.66 12.95
N ILE A 231 7.55 0.82 11.83
CA ILE A 231 6.10 0.99 11.80
C ILE A 231 5.42 -0.06 10.92
N ARG A 232 4.12 -0.21 11.16
CA ARG A 232 3.19 -0.87 10.24
C ARG A 232 2.23 0.19 9.73
N GLU A 233 1.78 0.06 8.49
CA GLU A 233 0.85 1.00 7.88
C GLU A 233 -0.53 0.38 7.61
N GLY A 234 -1.54 1.24 7.63
CA GLY A 234 -2.93 0.86 7.37
C GLY A 234 -3.29 0.74 5.89
N CYS A 235 -2.37 1.08 4.99
CA CYS A 235 -2.51 0.92 3.55
C CYS A 235 -2.18 -0.53 3.10
N SER A 236 -2.25 -0.75 1.80
CA SER A 236 -1.92 -2.03 1.16
C SER A 236 -1.16 -1.74 -0.12
N ILE A 237 -0.07 -2.47 -0.35
CA ILE A 237 0.67 -2.50 -1.61
C ILE A 237 0.75 -3.98 -1.97
N PRO A 238 -0.11 -4.46 -2.89
CA PRO A 238 -0.34 -5.89 -3.10
C PRO A 238 0.94 -6.67 -3.39
N ILE A 239 1.87 -6.07 -4.14
CA ILE A 239 3.05 -6.76 -4.65
C ILE A 239 4.14 -7.02 -3.61
N THR A 240 4.04 -6.43 -2.41
CA THR A 240 5.01 -6.65 -1.32
C THR A 240 5.15 -8.12 -0.95
N LEU A 241 4.02 -8.80 -0.74
CA LEU A 241 4.00 -10.23 -0.45
C LEU A 241 4.48 -11.05 -1.64
N THR A 242 4.03 -10.71 -2.86
CA THR A 242 4.44 -11.39 -4.09
C THR A 242 5.97 -11.35 -4.27
N PHE A 243 6.62 -10.19 -4.10
CA PHE A 243 8.09 -10.13 -4.15
C PHE A 243 8.74 -10.99 -3.07
N GLN A 244 8.24 -10.94 -1.84
CA GLN A 244 8.78 -11.72 -0.73
C GLN A 244 8.69 -13.23 -0.99
N GLU A 245 7.55 -13.71 -1.49
CA GLU A 245 7.32 -15.13 -1.78
C GLU A 245 8.07 -15.60 -3.03
N LEU A 246 8.10 -14.80 -4.09
CA LEU A 246 8.77 -15.19 -5.33
C LEU A 246 10.29 -15.18 -5.19
N THR A 247 10.87 -14.18 -4.52
CA THR A 247 12.33 -14.09 -4.32
C THR A 247 12.79 -14.93 -3.13
N GLY A 248 11.94 -15.14 -2.12
CA GLY A 248 12.36 -15.71 -0.83
C GLY A 248 13.30 -14.79 -0.05
N LYS A 249 13.36 -13.49 -0.40
CA LYS A 249 14.26 -12.50 0.18
C LYS A 249 13.49 -11.43 0.94
N SER A 250 14.22 -10.63 1.72
CA SER A 250 13.65 -9.52 2.47
C SER A 250 13.15 -8.41 1.55
N VAL A 251 11.92 -7.95 1.81
CA VAL A 251 11.33 -6.75 1.23
C VAL A 251 11.38 -5.63 2.28
N LEU A 252 11.86 -4.46 1.91
CA LEU A 252 11.85 -3.25 2.72
C LEU A 252 10.89 -2.23 2.11
N LEU A 253 10.06 -1.59 2.94
CA LEU A 253 9.43 -0.33 2.58
C LEU A 253 10.24 0.82 3.20
N LEU A 254 10.71 1.72 2.34
CA LEU A 254 11.50 2.89 2.68
C LEU A 254 10.65 4.15 2.45
N PRO A 255 9.95 4.66 3.46
CA PRO A 255 9.05 5.79 3.31
C PRO A 255 9.82 7.09 3.18
N LEU A 256 9.49 7.88 2.15
CA LEU A 256 10.12 9.18 1.89
C LEU A 256 9.17 10.36 2.16
N GLY A 257 7.86 10.14 2.03
CA GLY A 257 6.83 11.15 2.26
C GLY A 257 6.56 11.40 3.75
N ALA A 258 5.91 12.51 4.05
CA ALA A 258 5.46 12.86 5.40
C ALA A 258 3.98 12.46 5.61
N ALA A 259 3.56 12.30 6.86
CA ALA A 259 2.18 11.93 7.21
C ALA A 259 1.11 12.89 6.67
N ASP A 260 1.49 14.14 6.35
CA ASP A 260 0.59 15.19 5.87
C ASP A 260 0.71 15.44 4.35
N ASP A 261 1.32 14.52 3.59
CA ASP A 261 1.40 14.61 2.14
C ASP A 261 0.04 14.37 1.45
N MET A 262 -0.91 13.77 2.17
CA MET A 262 -2.33 13.66 1.79
C MET A 262 -2.58 12.93 0.46
N ALA A 263 -1.89 11.81 0.25
CA ALA A 263 -2.15 10.95 -0.90
C ALA A 263 -3.62 10.57 -1.03
N HIS A 264 -4.12 10.57 -2.27
CA HIS A 264 -5.53 10.36 -2.64
C HIS A 264 -6.47 11.49 -2.21
N SER A 265 -5.94 12.64 -1.81
CA SER A 265 -6.72 13.79 -1.34
C SER A 265 -6.47 15.04 -2.18
N GLN A 266 -7.23 16.09 -1.89
CA GLN A 266 -6.97 17.40 -2.47
C GLN A 266 -5.66 17.97 -1.91
N ASN A 267 -4.95 18.72 -2.76
CA ASN A 267 -3.69 19.38 -2.40
C ASN A 267 -2.59 18.41 -1.94
N GLU A 268 -2.57 17.21 -2.52
CA GLU A 268 -1.45 16.28 -2.37
C GLU A 268 -0.11 17.00 -2.63
N LYS A 269 0.88 16.76 -1.76
CA LYS A 269 2.18 17.43 -1.83
C LYS A 269 3.31 16.48 -1.47
N ILE A 270 4.53 16.92 -1.78
CA ILE A 270 5.75 16.41 -1.16
C ILE A 270 6.58 17.59 -0.65
N ASN A 271 6.99 17.54 0.61
CA ASN A 271 7.86 18.57 1.17
C ASN A 271 9.21 18.56 0.43
N LYS A 272 9.72 19.74 0.05
CA LYS A 272 11.04 19.86 -0.61
C LYS A 272 12.17 19.20 0.20
N VAL A 273 12.08 19.30 1.53
CA VAL A 273 13.05 18.67 2.45
C VAL A 273 12.96 17.14 2.36
N ASN A 274 11.75 16.57 2.42
CA ASN A 274 11.52 15.14 2.25
C ASN A 274 12.02 14.64 0.89
N TYR A 275 11.76 15.37 -0.20
CA TYR A 275 12.27 15.02 -1.51
C TYR A 275 13.81 15.01 -1.55
N LEU A 276 14.45 16.09 -1.12
CA LEU A 276 15.92 16.21 -1.17
C LEU A 276 16.64 15.24 -0.23
N GLN A 277 16.14 15.07 1.00
CA GLN A 277 16.70 14.12 1.96
C GLN A 277 16.32 12.68 1.61
N GLY A 278 15.18 12.46 0.97
CA GLY A 278 14.75 11.15 0.49
C GLY A 278 15.66 10.63 -0.61
N VAL A 279 16.07 11.48 -1.55
CA VAL A 279 17.12 11.14 -2.53
C VAL A 279 18.41 10.73 -1.82
N LYS A 280 18.88 11.50 -0.83
CA LYS A 280 20.08 11.13 -0.06
C LYS A 280 19.91 9.83 0.72
N THR A 281 18.71 9.56 1.23
CA THR A 281 18.39 8.33 1.97
C THR A 281 18.45 7.13 1.05
N LEU A 282 17.89 7.21 -0.16
CA LEU A 282 18.03 6.16 -1.18
C LEU A 282 19.51 5.91 -1.50
N LEU A 283 20.30 6.97 -1.75
CA LEU A 283 21.74 6.83 -1.99
C LEU A 283 22.47 6.17 -0.82
N ALA A 284 22.22 6.63 0.40
CA ALA A 284 22.80 6.09 1.61
C ALA A 284 22.41 4.61 1.80
N TYR A 285 21.16 4.26 1.55
CA TYR A 285 20.66 2.89 1.61
C TYR A 285 21.39 1.97 0.63
N LEU A 286 21.58 2.41 -0.62
CA LEU A 286 22.34 1.64 -1.60
C LEU A 286 23.81 1.48 -1.19
N LEU A 287 24.42 2.50 -0.59
CA LEU A 287 25.79 2.43 -0.05
C LEU A 287 25.87 1.42 1.11
N GLU A 288 24.92 1.47 2.03
CA GLU A 288 24.82 0.56 3.18
C GLU A 288 24.58 -0.90 2.75
N LEU A 289 23.72 -1.13 1.76
CA LEU A 289 23.41 -2.48 1.29
C LEU A 289 24.64 -3.23 0.81
N GLY A 290 25.49 -2.63 -0.02
CA GLY A 290 26.66 -3.40 -0.48
C GLY A 290 27.87 -3.30 0.45
N LYS A 291 27.68 -2.97 1.73
CA LYS A 291 28.61 -3.35 2.81
C LYS A 291 28.34 -4.79 3.29
N VAL A 292 27.22 -5.38 2.86
CA VAL A 292 26.76 -6.75 3.09
C VAL A 292 27.27 -7.64 1.96
#